data_AF-A0A1B6JZ21-F1
#
_entry.id   AF-A0A1B6JZ21-F1
#
_cell.length_a   1.000
_cell.length_b   1.000
_cell.length_c   1.000
_cell.angle_alpha   90.00
_cell.angle_beta   90.00
_cell.angle_gamma   90.00
#
_symmetry.space_group_name_H-M   'P 1'
#
loop_
_entity.id
_entity.type
_entity.pdbx_description
1 polymer ?
#
loop_
_entity_poly.entity_id
_entity_poly.type
_entity_poly.pdbx_seq_one_letter_code
_entity_poly.pdbx_strand_id
1 'polypeptide(L)'
;MTDGAVSKRRSATGSSVSISSLNSSTASTSVSVPVSADLASLFECPVCFDYVLPPILQCQSGHLVCSSCRPKLTCCPTCRGPLGNIRNLAMEKVASTVLFPCKYSTSGCTMSLLHPQKAEHEELCEHRPYSCPCPGASCKWQGALEQVMPHLMLAHKSITTLQGEDIVFLATDINLPGAVDWVMMQSCFGHHFMLVLEKQEKY
;
A
#
# COMPACT_ATOMS: atom_id res chain seq x y z
N MET A 1 -12.76 18.75 -63.79
CA MET A 1 -13.58 19.89 -63.35
C MET A 1 -12.85 20.46 -62.14
N THR A 2 -11.78 21.24 -62.40
CA THR A 2 -11.75 22.73 -62.36
C THR A 2 -11.90 23.20 -60.91
N ASP A 3 -11.01 23.92 -60.22
CA ASP A 3 -9.97 24.92 -60.48
C ASP A 3 -9.05 24.89 -59.21
N GLY A 4 -7.81 25.39 -59.10
CA GLY A 4 -7.17 26.58 -59.65
C GLY A 4 -6.67 27.49 -58.48
N ALA A 5 -5.51 28.14 -58.67
CA ALA A 5 -4.91 29.25 -57.91
C ALA A 5 -4.18 28.93 -56.57
N VAL A 6 -2.84 29.08 -56.45
CA VAL A 6 -1.90 30.22 -56.56
C VAL A 6 -1.55 30.84 -55.20
N SER A 7 -0.24 30.87 -54.96
CA SER A 7 0.48 31.37 -53.78
C SER A 7 0.61 32.91 -53.77
N LYS A 8 0.55 33.54 -52.60
CA LYS A 8 1.17 34.86 -52.37
C LYS A 8 1.44 35.14 -50.88
N ARG A 9 2.73 35.25 -50.55
CA ARG A 9 3.23 35.93 -49.34
C ARG A 9 3.10 37.45 -49.53
N ARG A 10 2.85 38.20 -48.45
CA ARG A 10 3.43 39.54 -48.22
C ARG A 10 3.25 40.04 -46.79
N SER A 11 4.18 40.91 -46.42
CA SER A 11 4.61 41.33 -45.09
C SER A 11 3.82 42.50 -44.48
N ALA A 12 4.04 42.62 -43.17
CA ALA A 12 3.82 43.71 -42.22
C ALA A 12 3.77 45.17 -42.73
N THR A 13 2.78 45.90 -42.17
CA THR A 13 2.83 47.28 -41.63
C THR A 13 1.77 47.29 -40.51
N GLY A 14 1.94 47.81 -39.29
CA GLY A 14 2.65 49.01 -38.87
C GLY A 14 1.61 50.07 -38.49
N SER A 15 0.91 49.91 -37.35
CA SER A 15 0.08 50.96 -36.76
C SER A 15 0.10 50.84 -35.24
N SER A 16 0.80 51.79 -34.63
CA SER A 16 0.98 52.01 -33.21
C SER A 16 -0.33 52.49 -32.57
N VAL A 17 -0.86 51.72 -31.63
CA VAL A 17 -1.90 52.19 -30.71
C VAL A 17 -1.37 52.00 -29.29
N SER A 18 -1.12 53.13 -28.63
CA SER A 18 -0.73 53.22 -27.23
C SER A 18 -1.93 52.85 -26.36
N ILE A 19 -1.83 51.77 -25.58
CA ILE A 19 -2.85 51.41 -24.58
C ILE A 19 -2.18 51.33 -23.22
N SER A 20 -2.61 52.25 -22.38
CA SER A 20 -2.21 52.50 -21.00
C SER A 20 -2.42 51.26 -20.13
N SER A 21 -1.46 51.00 -19.25
CA SER A 21 -1.45 49.93 -18.26
C SER A 21 -2.67 49.98 -17.33
N LEU A 22 -3.41 48.88 -17.28
CA LEU A 22 -4.31 48.56 -16.17
C LEU A 22 -3.87 47.21 -15.60
N ASN A 23 -3.22 47.30 -14.46
CA ASN A 23 -2.77 46.17 -13.65
C ASN A 23 -4.01 45.55 -12.99
N SER A 24 -4.36 44.32 -13.35
CA SER A 24 -5.36 43.53 -12.63
C SER A 24 -4.78 42.16 -12.37
N SER A 25 -4.13 42.06 -11.21
CA SER A 25 -3.60 40.83 -10.65
C SER A 25 -4.76 39.94 -10.19
N THR A 26 -5.41 39.23 -11.11
CA THR A 26 -6.19 38.06 -10.73
C THR A 26 -5.24 36.87 -10.72
N ALA A 27 -4.70 36.57 -9.54
CA ALA A 27 -4.03 35.32 -9.29
C ALA A 27 -5.03 34.18 -9.52
N SER A 28 -4.97 33.55 -10.69
CA SER A 28 -5.61 32.26 -10.92
C SER A 28 -4.83 31.22 -10.11
N THR A 29 -5.20 31.06 -8.85
CA THR A 29 -4.78 29.92 -8.04
C THR A 29 -5.41 28.66 -8.64
N SER A 30 -4.71 28.02 -9.56
CA SER A 30 -5.03 26.67 -9.99
C SER A 30 -4.81 25.74 -8.80
N VAL A 31 -5.87 25.46 -8.05
CA VAL A 31 -5.87 24.38 -7.07
C VAL A 31 -5.82 23.08 -7.87
N SER A 32 -4.63 22.59 -8.18
CA SER A 32 -4.43 21.22 -8.64
C SER A 32 -4.59 20.29 -7.43
N VAL A 33 -5.83 20.09 -6.97
CA VAL A 33 -6.15 18.85 -6.27
C VAL A 33 -5.78 17.73 -7.24
N PRO A 34 -4.98 16.73 -6.84
CA PRO A 34 -4.64 15.67 -7.76
C PRO A 34 -5.94 14.91 -8.02
N VAL A 35 -6.53 15.11 -9.20
CA VAL A 35 -7.78 14.48 -9.67
C VAL A 35 -7.78 12.96 -9.41
N SER A 36 -6.61 12.34 -9.33
CA SER A 36 -6.42 10.95 -8.96
C SER A 36 -6.85 10.58 -7.54
N ALA A 37 -6.66 11.44 -6.53
CA ALA A 37 -6.97 11.12 -5.14
C ALA A 37 -8.49 11.03 -4.91
N ASP A 38 -9.24 11.99 -5.45
CA ASP A 38 -10.70 11.99 -5.40
C ASP A 38 -11.27 10.78 -6.14
N LEU A 39 -10.69 10.41 -7.29
CA LEU A 39 -11.09 9.22 -8.04
C LEU A 39 -10.75 7.91 -7.32
N ALA A 40 -9.62 7.82 -6.62
CA ALA A 40 -9.23 6.62 -5.88
C ALA A 40 -10.23 6.29 -4.76
N SER A 41 -10.81 7.30 -4.12
CA SER A 41 -11.82 7.14 -3.05
C SER A 41 -13.07 6.38 -3.51
N LEU A 42 -13.43 6.49 -4.80
CA LEU A 42 -14.56 5.76 -5.39
C LEU A 42 -14.36 4.23 -5.42
N PHE A 43 -13.12 3.78 -5.24
CA PHE A 43 -12.75 2.37 -5.21
C PHE A 43 -12.60 1.84 -3.79
N GLU A 44 -12.98 2.57 -2.74
CA GLU A 44 -12.83 2.05 -1.38
C GLU A 44 -13.84 0.93 -1.07
N CYS A 45 -13.35 -0.18 -0.51
CA CYS A 45 -14.21 -1.25 -0.06
C CYS A 45 -14.87 -0.87 1.28
N PRO A 46 -16.20 -0.92 1.40
CA PRO A 46 -16.91 -0.52 2.62
C PRO A 46 -16.70 -1.47 3.82
N VAL A 47 -15.91 -2.54 3.67
CA VAL A 47 -15.69 -3.55 4.70
C VAL A 47 -14.28 -3.45 5.28
N CYS A 48 -13.26 -3.45 4.43
CA CYS A 48 -11.87 -3.40 4.86
C CYS A 48 -11.23 -2.02 4.70
N PHE A 49 -11.93 -1.06 4.07
CA PHE A 49 -11.42 0.28 3.77
C PHE A 49 -10.15 0.29 2.90
N ASP A 50 -9.89 -0.82 2.21
CA ASP A 50 -8.82 -0.91 1.20
C ASP A 50 -9.41 -0.73 -0.20
N TYR A 51 -8.57 -0.44 -1.18
CA TYR A 51 -9.00 -0.20 -2.55
C TYR A 51 -9.43 -1.50 -3.25
N VAL A 52 -10.57 -1.45 -3.91
CA VAL A 52 -11.12 -2.48 -4.78
C VAL A 52 -10.36 -2.45 -6.11
N LEU A 53 -9.29 -3.24 -6.18
CA LEU A 53 -8.50 -3.41 -7.39
C LEU A 53 -9.03 -4.56 -8.27
N PRO A 54 -8.71 -4.59 -9.57
CA PRO A 54 -9.11 -5.68 -10.46
C PRO A 54 -8.75 -7.08 -9.92
N PRO A 55 -9.67 -8.07 -10.00
CA PRO A 55 -11.02 -7.99 -10.55
C PRO A 55 -11.99 -7.21 -9.63
N ILE A 56 -12.67 -6.20 -10.19
CA ILE A 56 -13.57 -5.33 -9.43
C ILE A 56 -14.96 -5.93 -9.43
N LEU A 57 -15.49 -6.21 -8.23
CA LEU A 57 -16.81 -6.83 -8.06
C LEU A 57 -17.83 -5.81 -7.60
N GLN A 58 -19.06 -5.95 -8.10
CA GLN A 58 -20.20 -5.11 -7.71
C GLN A 58 -21.43 -5.95 -7.34
N CYS A 59 -22.31 -5.38 -6.52
CA CYS A 59 -23.67 -5.89 -6.36
C CYS A 59 -24.57 -5.47 -7.54
N GLN A 60 -25.81 -5.97 -7.59
CA GLN A 60 -26.79 -5.61 -8.62
C GLN A 60 -27.13 -4.10 -8.66
N SER A 61 -26.93 -3.39 -7.54
CA SER A 61 -27.15 -1.93 -7.45
C SER A 61 -25.90 -1.09 -7.73
N GLY A 62 -24.77 -1.70 -8.09
CA GLY A 62 -23.54 -0.98 -8.46
C GLY A 62 -22.50 -0.74 -7.36
N HIS A 63 -22.77 -1.09 -6.10
CA HIS A 63 -21.80 -0.92 -5.00
C HIS A 63 -20.64 -1.90 -5.11
N LEU A 64 -19.41 -1.40 -4.94
CA LEU A 64 -18.18 -2.16 -5.08
C LEU A 64 -17.78 -2.90 -3.81
N VAL A 65 -17.19 -4.09 -3.96
CA VAL A 65 -16.60 -4.88 -2.86
C VAL A 65 -15.32 -5.55 -3.37
N CYS A 66 -14.27 -5.58 -2.55
CA CYS A 66 -13.01 -6.23 -2.94
C CYS A 66 -13.12 -7.75 -2.98
N SER A 67 -12.25 -8.38 -3.76
CA SER A 67 -12.20 -9.84 -3.94
C SER A 67 -11.99 -10.59 -2.61
N SER A 68 -11.23 -10.02 -1.67
CA SER A 68 -10.97 -10.61 -0.34
C SER A 68 -12.16 -10.56 0.60
N CYS A 69 -13.01 -9.53 0.50
CA CYS A 69 -14.20 -9.38 1.35
C CYS A 69 -15.42 -10.10 0.76
N ARG A 70 -15.54 -10.15 -0.57
CA ARG A 70 -16.67 -10.78 -1.25
C ARG A 70 -17.05 -12.17 -0.72
N PRO A 71 -16.14 -13.15 -0.54
CA PRO A 71 -16.51 -14.50 -0.08
C PRO A 71 -17.01 -14.54 1.36
N LYS A 72 -16.75 -13.51 2.17
CA LYS A 72 -17.16 -13.40 3.58
C LYS A 72 -18.57 -12.81 3.74
N LEU A 73 -19.22 -12.43 2.64
CA LEU A 73 -20.47 -11.68 2.64
C LEU A 73 -21.58 -12.43 1.92
N THR A 74 -22.76 -12.43 2.54
CA THR A 74 -24.00 -12.99 1.97
C THR A 74 -24.84 -11.94 1.25
N CYS A 75 -24.80 -10.67 1.69
CA CYS A 75 -25.50 -9.55 1.09
C CYS A 75 -24.60 -8.30 0.98
N CYS A 76 -24.98 -7.36 0.12
CA CYS A 76 -24.23 -6.13 -0.09
C CYS A 76 -24.17 -5.32 1.22
N PRO A 77 -22.99 -4.91 1.71
CA PRO A 77 -22.87 -4.16 2.95
C PRO A 77 -23.50 -2.76 2.86
N THR A 78 -23.60 -2.20 1.65
CA THR A 78 -24.15 -0.85 1.43
C THR A 78 -25.67 -0.86 1.26
N CYS A 79 -26.21 -1.65 0.32
CA CYS A 79 -27.65 -1.65 0.01
C CYS A 79 -28.43 -2.86 0.53
N ARG A 80 -27.76 -3.82 1.18
CA ARG A 80 -28.35 -5.09 1.67
C ARG A 80 -28.97 -5.99 0.59
N GLY A 81 -28.81 -5.63 -0.68
CA GLY A 81 -29.25 -6.44 -1.82
C GLY A 81 -28.34 -7.62 -2.14
N PRO A 82 -28.70 -8.45 -3.14
CA PRO A 82 -27.89 -9.58 -3.58
C PRO A 82 -26.54 -9.14 -4.14
N LEU A 83 -25.45 -9.74 -3.64
CA LEU A 83 -24.08 -9.43 -4.11
C LEU A 83 -23.76 -10.03 -5.49
N GLY A 84 -24.26 -11.25 -5.79
CA GLY A 84 -23.90 -11.94 -7.04
C GLY A 84 -22.38 -12.08 -7.26
N ASN A 85 -21.95 -12.52 -8.43
CA ASN A 85 -20.53 -12.49 -8.81
C ASN A 85 -20.35 -11.63 -10.07
N ILE A 86 -20.75 -10.36 -9.97
CA ILE A 86 -20.81 -9.45 -11.12
C ILE A 86 -19.50 -8.66 -11.16
N ARG A 87 -18.70 -8.87 -12.22
CA ARG A 87 -17.49 -8.08 -12.48
C ARG A 87 -17.85 -6.75 -13.14
N ASN A 88 -17.24 -5.67 -12.67
CA ASN A 88 -17.39 -4.35 -13.26
C ASN A 88 -16.21 -4.03 -14.19
N LEU A 89 -16.31 -4.50 -15.44
CA LEU A 89 -15.26 -4.30 -16.46
C LEU A 89 -15.01 -2.81 -16.78
N ALA A 90 -16.03 -1.96 -16.65
CA ALA A 90 -15.88 -0.52 -16.86
C ALA A 90 -15.01 0.10 -15.75
N MET A 91 -15.28 -0.24 -14.49
CA MET A 91 -14.46 0.23 -13.37
C MET A 91 -13.06 -0.37 -13.39
N GLU A 92 -12.86 -1.59 -13.89
CA GLU A 92 -11.52 -2.14 -14.11
C GLU A 92 -10.71 -1.28 -15.10
N LYS A 93 -11.34 -0.80 -16.19
CA LYS A 93 -10.70 0.14 -17.13
C LYS A 93 -10.38 1.48 -16.48
N VAL A 94 -11.29 2.03 -15.69
CA VAL A 94 -11.03 3.29 -14.96
C VAL A 94 -9.89 3.11 -13.95
N ALA A 95 -9.86 2.00 -13.21
CA ALA A 95 -8.78 1.71 -12.28
C ALA A 95 -7.40 1.64 -12.95
N SER A 96 -7.33 1.28 -14.23
CA SER A 96 -6.06 1.25 -14.98
C SER A 96 -5.45 2.64 -15.23
N THR A 97 -6.22 3.71 -15.06
CA THR A 97 -5.76 5.10 -15.25
C THR A 97 -5.67 5.89 -13.94
N VAL A 98 -6.05 5.30 -12.82
CA VAL A 98 -6.06 5.94 -11.50
C VAL A 98 -4.83 5.52 -10.71
N LEU A 99 -4.15 6.50 -10.10
CA LEU A 99 -3.08 6.25 -9.14
C LEU A 99 -3.70 6.05 -7.75
N PHE A 100 -3.40 4.93 -7.13
CA PHE A 100 -3.84 4.58 -5.79
C PHE A 100 -2.70 4.84 -4.79
N PRO A 101 -2.96 5.52 -3.67
CA PRO A 101 -1.93 5.69 -2.65
C PRO A 101 -1.54 4.34 -2.03
N CYS A 102 -0.29 4.22 -1.61
CA CYS A 102 0.19 3.06 -0.86
C CYS A 102 -0.63 2.85 0.42
N LYS A 103 -0.94 1.60 0.81
CA LYS A 103 -1.68 1.33 2.05
C LYS A 103 -0.96 1.78 3.31
N TYR A 104 0.37 1.98 3.24
CA TYR A 104 1.18 2.50 4.34
C TYR A 104 1.34 4.02 4.28
N SER A 105 0.45 4.74 3.59
CA SER A 105 0.46 6.20 3.54
C SER A 105 0.35 6.85 4.92
N THR A 106 -0.43 6.24 5.81
CA THR A 106 -0.53 6.64 7.23
C THR A 106 0.77 6.44 8.00
N SER A 107 1.67 5.57 7.53
CA SER A 107 3.00 5.34 8.10
C SER A 107 4.09 6.19 7.44
N GLY A 108 3.74 7.08 6.52
CA GLY A 108 4.66 8.04 5.89
C GLY A 108 4.92 7.81 4.41
N CYS A 109 4.40 6.74 3.80
CA CYS A 109 4.61 6.51 2.37
C CYS A 109 3.84 7.52 1.50
N THR A 110 4.54 8.29 0.68
CA THR A 110 3.93 9.29 -0.22
C THR A 110 3.63 8.77 -1.62
N MET A 111 3.95 7.50 -1.91
CA MET A 111 3.82 6.93 -3.24
C MET A 111 2.35 6.67 -3.60
N SER A 112 1.98 7.07 -4.83
CA SER A 112 0.71 6.73 -5.47
C SER A 112 1.00 6.05 -6.81
N LEU A 113 0.42 4.89 -7.02
CA LEU A 113 0.86 3.92 -8.04
C LEU A 113 -0.34 3.33 -8.78
N LEU A 114 -0.12 2.90 -10.02
CA LEU A 114 -1.12 2.10 -10.75
C LEU A 114 -1.31 0.74 -10.07
N HIS A 115 -2.49 0.13 -10.24
CA HIS A 115 -2.82 -1.13 -9.57
C HIS A 115 -1.77 -2.26 -9.74
N PRO A 116 -1.10 -2.47 -10.90
CA PRO A 116 -0.14 -3.56 -11.03
C PRO A 116 1.12 -3.32 -10.20
N GLN A 117 1.56 -2.06 -10.15
CA GLN A 117 2.80 -1.64 -9.47
C GLN A 117 2.60 -1.47 -7.96
N LYS A 118 1.38 -1.17 -7.52
CA LYS A 118 1.03 -1.01 -6.12
C LYS A 118 1.34 -2.26 -5.30
N ALA A 119 0.99 -3.45 -5.82
CA ALA A 119 1.24 -4.70 -5.11
C ALA A 119 2.74 -4.95 -4.88
N GLU A 120 3.55 -4.82 -5.94
CA GLU A 120 5.01 -4.97 -5.90
C GLU A 120 5.63 -3.96 -4.93
N HIS A 121 5.21 -2.69 -5.00
CA HIS A 121 5.69 -1.67 -4.07
C HIS A 121 5.35 -2.00 -2.61
N GLU A 122 4.14 -2.46 -2.31
CA GLU A 122 3.70 -2.72 -0.93
C GLU A 122 4.41 -3.92 -0.27
N GLU A 123 4.99 -4.84 -1.05
CA GLU A 123 5.82 -5.91 -0.51
C GLU A 123 7.17 -5.38 -0.02
N LEU A 124 7.71 -4.39 -0.71
CA LEU A 124 9.05 -3.81 -0.50
C LEU A 124 9.03 -2.42 0.16
N CYS A 125 7.85 -1.91 0.53
CA CYS A 125 7.70 -0.56 1.05
C CYS A 125 8.44 -0.40 2.38
N GLU A 126 9.33 0.59 2.46
CA GLU A 126 10.12 0.89 3.67
C GLU A 126 9.24 1.32 4.86
N HIS A 127 8.06 1.88 4.58
CA HIS A 127 7.09 2.33 5.59
C HIS A 127 6.17 1.19 6.07
N ARG A 128 6.38 -0.03 5.60
CA ARG A 128 5.62 -1.20 6.04
C ARG A 128 5.88 -1.47 7.53
N PRO A 129 4.83 -1.55 8.37
CA PRO A 129 5.00 -1.95 9.76
C PRO A 129 5.27 -3.46 9.87
N TYR A 130 6.23 -3.81 10.71
CA TYR A 130 6.59 -5.16 11.08
C TYR A 130 5.92 -5.51 12.40
N SER A 131 5.35 -6.70 12.49
CA SER A 131 4.88 -7.25 13.77
C SER A 131 6.07 -7.84 14.54
N CYS A 132 5.96 -7.91 15.86
CA CYS A 132 6.97 -8.56 16.69
C CYS A 132 7.27 -9.99 16.18
N PRO A 133 8.55 -10.33 15.90
CA PRO A 133 8.92 -11.64 15.39
C PRO A 133 9.01 -12.73 16.48
N CYS A 134 8.81 -12.39 17.76
CA CYS A 134 8.95 -13.33 18.86
C CYS A 134 7.92 -14.48 18.75
N PRO A 135 8.37 -15.74 18.85
CA PRO A 135 7.49 -16.90 19.02
C PRO A 135 6.59 -16.75 20.25
N GLY A 136 5.35 -17.23 20.14
CA GLY A 136 4.31 -17.03 21.15
C GLY A 136 3.50 -15.74 20.92
N ALA A 137 2.19 -15.89 20.76
CA ALA A 137 1.27 -14.83 20.33
C ALA A 137 0.99 -13.71 21.37
N SER A 138 1.82 -13.54 22.39
CA SER A 138 1.56 -12.59 23.48
C SER A 138 1.92 -11.15 23.12
N CYS A 139 2.89 -10.94 22.22
CA CYS A 139 3.31 -9.59 21.82
C CYS A 139 2.49 -9.05 20.65
N LYS A 140 1.86 -7.88 20.85
CA LYS A 140 1.06 -7.16 19.84
C LYS A 140 1.77 -5.96 19.24
N TRP A 141 3.08 -5.82 19.50
CA TRP A 141 3.85 -4.68 19.01
C TRP A 141 3.94 -4.69 17.48
N GLN A 142 3.83 -3.50 16.90
CA GLN A 142 4.06 -3.23 15.49
C GLN A 142 4.86 -1.93 15.34
N GLY A 143 5.76 -1.87 14.38
CA GLY A 143 6.56 -0.67 14.12
C GLY A 143 7.44 -0.79 12.88
N ALA A 144 8.25 0.23 12.60
CA ALA A 144 9.21 0.19 11.50
C ALA A 144 10.28 -0.89 11.72
N LEU A 145 10.92 -1.36 10.64
CA LEU A 145 11.94 -2.42 10.68
C LEU A 145 13.09 -2.08 11.65
N GLU A 146 13.58 -0.84 11.61
CA GLU A 146 14.64 -0.34 12.49
C GLU A 146 14.27 -0.39 13.98
N GLN A 147 12.97 -0.37 14.32
CA GLN A 147 12.48 -0.42 15.69
C GLN A 147 12.32 -1.85 16.22
N VAL A 148 12.44 -2.88 15.36
CA VAL A 148 12.27 -4.29 15.74
C VAL A 148 13.32 -4.71 16.77
N MET A 149 14.60 -4.44 16.52
CA MET A 149 15.68 -4.83 17.43
C MET A 149 15.62 -4.08 18.78
N PRO A 150 15.46 -2.74 18.81
CA PRO A 150 15.19 -2.03 20.05
C PRO A 150 13.99 -2.60 20.82
N HIS A 151 12.90 -2.93 20.12
CA HIS A 151 11.73 -3.55 20.73
C HIS A 151 12.08 -4.90 21.39
N LEU A 152 12.76 -5.81 20.69
CA LEU A 152 13.14 -7.13 21.22
C LEU A 152 14.01 -7.00 22.48
N MET A 153 15.02 -6.12 22.46
CA MET A 153 15.92 -5.92 23.59
C MET A 153 15.22 -5.37 24.84
N LEU A 154 14.18 -4.53 24.66
CA LEU A 154 13.48 -3.89 25.76
C LEU A 154 12.31 -4.73 26.30
N ALA A 155 11.50 -5.29 25.40
CA ALA A 155 10.28 -6.00 25.74
C ALA A 155 10.49 -7.51 25.94
N HIS A 156 11.53 -8.09 25.34
CA HIS A 156 11.81 -9.54 25.36
C HIS A 156 13.19 -9.84 25.95
N LYS A 157 13.44 -9.35 27.17
CA LYS A 157 14.74 -9.48 27.88
C LYS A 157 15.23 -10.93 28.09
N SER A 158 14.34 -11.91 27.98
CA SER A 158 14.67 -13.33 28.06
C SER A 158 15.40 -13.83 26.81
N ILE A 159 15.31 -13.11 25.69
CA ILE A 159 16.00 -13.49 24.45
C ILE A 159 17.46 -13.08 24.58
N THR A 160 18.34 -14.07 24.57
CA THR A 160 19.80 -13.83 24.61
C THR A 160 20.28 -13.44 23.22
N THR A 161 21.19 -12.45 23.16
CA THR A 161 21.85 -12.05 21.91
C THR A 161 23.32 -12.44 21.95
N LEU A 162 23.77 -13.24 20.98
CA LEU A 162 25.17 -13.62 20.79
C LEU A 162 25.78 -12.89 19.59
N GLN A 163 27.05 -12.53 19.69
CA GLN A 163 27.79 -11.89 18.60
C GLN A 163 28.75 -12.86 17.93
N GLY A 164 28.93 -12.72 16.62
CA GLY A 164 29.84 -13.55 15.83
C GLY A 164 29.13 -14.40 14.79
N GLU A 165 29.86 -14.78 13.74
CA GLU A 165 29.37 -15.65 12.68
C GLU A 165 29.27 -17.12 13.12
N ASP A 166 30.11 -17.54 14.07
CA ASP A 166 30.13 -18.89 14.63
C ASP A 166 29.67 -18.85 16.10
N ILE A 167 28.56 -19.53 16.39
CA ILE A 167 27.93 -19.57 17.72
C ILE A 167 27.35 -20.95 18.02
N VAL A 168 27.19 -21.25 19.32
CA VAL A 168 26.53 -22.47 19.79
C VAL A 168 25.19 -22.11 20.42
N PHE A 169 24.09 -22.60 19.85
CA PHE A 169 22.76 -22.48 20.43
C PHE A 169 22.49 -23.64 21.39
N LEU A 170 22.66 -23.41 22.68
CA LEU A 170 22.35 -24.41 23.71
C LEU A 170 20.87 -24.30 24.14
N ALA A 171 20.05 -25.26 23.71
CA ALA A 171 18.70 -25.44 24.25
C ALA A 171 18.78 -26.18 25.59
N THR A 172 18.39 -25.53 26.68
CA THR A 172 18.31 -26.14 28.01
C THR A 172 16.97 -26.84 28.20
N ASP A 173 16.91 -27.83 29.10
CA ASP A 173 15.64 -28.46 29.50
C ASP A 173 14.82 -29.07 28.35
N ILE A 174 15.49 -29.56 27.31
CA ILE A 174 14.87 -30.19 26.11
C ILE A 174 13.91 -31.34 26.44
N ASN A 175 14.08 -31.96 27.60
CA ASN A 175 13.27 -33.09 28.06
C ASN A 175 11.96 -32.67 28.74
N LEU A 176 11.71 -31.38 28.94
CA LEU A 176 10.44 -30.91 29.52
C LEU A 176 9.26 -31.42 28.69
N PRO A 177 8.22 -31.99 29.33
CA PRO A 177 6.99 -32.36 28.63
C PRO A 177 6.29 -31.10 28.12
N GLY A 178 5.54 -31.20 27.03
CA GLY A 178 4.88 -30.07 26.41
C GLY A 178 5.59 -29.56 25.16
N ALA A 179 4.87 -28.71 24.42
CA ALA A 179 5.44 -27.85 23.40
C ALA A 179 6.23 -26.71 24.07
N VAL A 180 7.48 -26.53 23.67
CA VAL A 180 8.39 -25.52 24.22
C VAL A 180 9.19 -24.91 23.07
N ASP A 181 9.34 -23.59 23.12
CA ASP A 181 10.12 -22.80 22.16
C ASP A 181 11.38 -22.24 22.82
N TRP A 182 12.52 -22.42 22.17
CA TRP A 182 13.77 -21.73 22.50
C TRP A 182 14.05 -20.68 21.45
N VAL A 183 14.41 -19.48 21.90
CA VAL A 183 14.61 -18.33 21.02
C VAL A 183 15.90 -17.63 21.40
N MET A 184 16.72 -17.32 20.39
CA MET A 184 17.97 -16.61 20.55
C MET A 184 18.19 -15.67 19.36
N MET A 185 18.90 -14.56 19.59
CA MET A 185 19.36 -13.67 18.53
C MET A 185 20.85 -13.88 18.27
N GLN A 186 21.22 -13.95 17.00
CA GLN A 186 22.60 -13.88 16.53
C GLN A 186 22.85 -12.54 15.85
N SER A 187 23.98 -11.91 16.11
CA SER A 187 24.39 -10.64 15.49
C SER A 187 25.74 -10.81 14.78
N CYS A 188 25.74 -10.73 13.46
CA CYS A 188 26.94 -10.83 12.62
C CYS A 188 26.74 -10.10 11.28
N PHE A 189 27.83 -9.67 10.64
CA PHE A 189 27.81 -8.94 9.35
C PHE A 189 26.89 -7.70 9.31
N GLY A 190 26.66 -7.03 10.44
CA GLY A 190 25.73 -5.89 10.52
C GLY A 190 24.25 -6.28 10.46
N HIS A 191 23.92 -7.57 10.54
CA HIS A 191 22.57 -8.10 10.56
C HIS A 191 22.26 -8.83 11.87
N HIS A 192 20.97 -8.97 12.14
CA HIS A 192 20.45 -9.73 13.27
C HIS A 192 19.59 -10.88 12.76
N PHE A 193 19.91 -12.08 13.21
CA PHE A 193 19.24 -13.32 12.83
C PHE A 193 18.54 -13.88 14.05
N MET A 194 17.24 -14.17 13.93
CA MET A 194 16.49 -14.84 14.99
C MET A 194 16.55 -16.35 14.75
N LEU A 195 17.09 -17.06 15.74
CA LEU A 195 17.16 -18.52 15.76
C LEU A 195 16.05 -19.04 16.68
N VAL A 196 15.17 -19.87 16.11
CA VAL A 196 14.03 -20.46 16.82
C VAL A 196 14.15 -21.97 16.74
N LEU A 197 14.08 -22.63 17.90
CA LEU A 197 13.92 -24.07 18.01
C LEU A 197 12.56 -24.34 18.66
N GLU A 198 11.68 -25.01 17.94
CA GLU A 198 10.34 -25.39 18.41
C GLU A 198 10.29 -26.90 18.64
N LYS A 199 9.94 -27.31 19.85
CA LYS A 199 9.61 -28.71 20.15
C LYS A 199 8.13 -28.94 19.90
N GLN A 200 7.84 -29.74 18.87
CA GLN A 200 6.48 -30.19 18.58
C GLN A 200 6.14 -31.45 19.39
N GLU A 201 5.03 -31.42 20.12
CA GLU A 201 4.41 -32.66 20.60
C GLU A 201 3.62 -33.29 19.46
N LYS A 202 4.11 -34.43 18.96
CA LYS A 202 3.30 -35.28 18.11
C LYS A 202 2.33 -36.05 19.01
N TYR A 203 1.03 -35.85 18.80
CA TYR A 203 -0.03 -36.70 19.30
C TYR A 203 -0.04 -38.04 18.56
#